data_AF-A0A376ZVD7-F1
#
_entry.id   AF-A0A376ZVD7-F1
#
_cell.length_a   1.000
_cell.length_b   1.000
_cell.length_c   1.000
_cell.angle_alpha   90.00
_cell.angle_beta   90.00
_cell.angle_gamma   90.00
#
_symmetry.space_group_name_H-M   'P 1'
#
loop_
_entity.id
_entity.type
_entity.pdbx_description
1 polymer ?
#
loop_
_entity_poly.entity_id
_entity_poly.type
_entity_poly.pdbx_seq_one_letter_code
_entity_poly.pdbx_strand_id
1 'polypeptide(L)'
;MAMKDAGVNTYRWQGGEQRPATIISEPDRNVRYARLAGDFAASVKAGEESVAQVSGVREQVILTQAIRSELKTQGVLGHPEVTMTALSPVWLDSRSRYLRDMYRPGMVMEQWNPETRSHDRYVIDRVTAQSHSLTLRDAQGETQVVRISSLDSSWSLFRPEKMPVADGERLRVTGKIPGLRVSGGDRLQVASVSEDAMTVVVPGRAEPASLPVADSPFTALKLESGWVETPGHSVSDSAKVFASVTQMAMDNATLNGLARSGRDVRLYSSLDETRTAEKLARHPSFTVVSEQIKARAGETLLETAISLQKAGLHTPAQQAIHLALPVLESKNLAFSMVDLLTEAKSFAAEGTSFTDLGGEINAQIKTR
;
A
#
# COMPACT_ATOMS: atom_id res chain seq x y z
N MET A 1 11.57 -6.48 -18.70
CA MET A 1 11.61 -7.78 -19.41
C MET A 1 11.36 -7.60 -20.90
N ALA A 2 10.22 -7.04 -21.33
CA ALA A 2 9.91 -6.86 -22.77
C ALA A 2 11.05 -6.34 -23.68
N MET A 3 11.77 -5.27 -23.30
CA MET A 3 12.90 -4.77 -24.11
C MET A 3 14.12 -5.70 -24.09
N LYS A 4 14.40 -6.33 -22.94
CA LYS A 4 15.48 -7.32 -22.80
C LYS A 4 15.22 -8.52 -23.70
N ASP A 5 13.97 -8.98 -23.74
CA ASP A 5 13.53 -10.11 -24.56
C ASP A 5 13.51 -9.76 -26.06
N ALA A 6 13.37 -8.47 -26.39
CA ALA A 6 13.49 -7.94 -27.75
C ALA A 6 14.95 -7.77 -28.22
N GLY A 7 15.94 -8.24 -27.46
CA GLY A 7 17.35 -8.22 -27.86
C GLY A 7 18.06 -6.88 -27.65
N VAL A 8 17.51 -5.98 -26.83
CA VAL A 8 18.19 -4.72 -26.50
C VAL A 8 19.43 -5.01 -25.65
N ASN A 9 20.59 -4.48 -26.06
CA ASN A 9 21.85 -4.64 -25.34
C ASN A 9 21.76 -4.08 -23.91
N THR A 10 22.15 -4.89 -22.93
CA THR A 10 22.23 -4.48 -21.53
C THR A 10 23.69 -4.38 -21.10
N TYR A 11 24.15 -3.16 -20.81
CA TYR A 11 25.47 -2.94 -20.23
C TYR A 11 25.36 -3.02 -18.71
N ARG A 12 26.04 -3.99 -18.08
CA ARG A 12 26.07 -4.14 -16.63
C ARG A 12 27.26 -3.38 -16.06
N TRP A 13 26.99 -2.40 -15.21
CA TRP A 13 28.00 -1.71 -14.44
C TRP A 13 28.33 -2.52 -13.17
N GLN A 14 29.62 -2.77 -12.92
CA GLN A 14 30.09 -3.65 -11.83
C GLN A 14 30.79 -2.90 -10.69
N GLY A 15 30.90 -1.56 -10.76
CA GLY A 15 31.68 -0.77 -9.81
C GLY A 15 30.98 -0.42 -8.49
N GLY A 16 29.82 -1.01 -8.21
CA GLY A 16 29.01 -0.67 -7.03
C GLY A 16 29.41 -1.48 -5.82
N GLU A 17 29.59 -0.83 -4.67
CA GLU A 17 29.74 -1.51 -3.38
C GLU A 17 28.44 -2.27 -3.06
N GLN A 18 28.53 -3.61 -2.97
CA GLN A 18 27.42 -4.42 -2.49
C GLN A 18 27.31 -4.27 -0.99
N ARG A 19 26.24 -3.61 -0.54
CA ARG A 19 25.95 -3.39 0.87
C ARG A 19 25.33 -4.66 1.46
N PRO A 20 25.98 -5.34 2.42
CA PRO A 20 25.42 -6.52 3.05
C PRO A 20 24.22 -6.13 3.92
N ALA A 21 23.23 -7.02 3.99
CA ALA A 21 22.12 -6.90 4.93
C ALA A 21 22.30 -7.89 6.07
N THR A 22 22.19 -7.41 7.31
CA THR A 22 22.17 -8.24 8.51
C THR A 22 20.77 -8.81 8.68
N ILE A 23 20.64 -10.13 8.64
CA ILE A 23 19.35 -10.80 8.83
C ILE A 23 19.17 -11.12 10.31
N ILE A 24 18.04 -10.69 10.87
CA ILE A 24 17.65 -10.95 12.24
C ILE A 24 16.37 -11.80 12.19
N SER A 25 16.51 -13.08 12.51
CA SER A 25 15.41 -14.03 12.54
C SER A 25 14.68 -13.96 13.88
N GLU A 26 13.41 -13.57 13.82
CA GLU A 26 12.50 -13.57 14.97
C GLU A 26 11.09 -13.97 14.50
N PRO A 27 10.64 -15.22 14.77
CA PRO A 27 9.39 -15.75 14.20
C PRO A 27 8.15 -15.03 14.71
N ASP A 28 8.08 -14.75 16.01
CA ASP A 28 6.93 -14.07 16.60
C ASP A 28 6.89 -12.60 16.15
N ARG A 29 5.73 -12.17 15.65
CA ARG A 29 5.58 -10.81 15.10
C ARG A 29 5.76 -9.73 16.15
N ASN A 30 5.22 -9.92 17.34
CA ASN A 30 5.22 -8.91 18.38
C ASN A 30 6.62 -8.77 18.97
N VAL A 31 7.31 -9.90 19.23
CA VAL A 31 8.71 -9.90 19.66
C VAL A 31 9.61 -9.27 18.60
N ARG A 32 9.39 -9.60 17.32
CA ARG A 32 10.14 -9.01 16.21
C ARG A 32 10.00 -7.50 16.14
N TYR A 33 8.78 -6.98 16.28
CA TYR A 33 8.54 -5.53 16.24
C TYR A 33 9.03 -4.82 17.51
N ALA A 34 8.94 -5.45 18.68
CA ALA A 34 9.52 -4.92 19.91
C ALA A 34 11.05 -4.83 19.80
N ARG A 35 11.71 -5.87 19.29
CA ARG A 35 13.16 -5.87 19.05
C ARG A 35 13.57 -4.81 18.02
N LEU A 36 12.86 -4.73 16.90
CA LEU A 36 13.10 -3.70 15.88
C LEU A 36 12.95 -2.30 16.48
N ALA A 37 11.88 -2.06 17.24
CA ALA A 37 11.64 -0.79 17.91
C ALA A 37 12.76 -0.45 18.90
N GLY A 38 13.23 -1.42 19.69
CA GLY A 38 14.35 -1.27 20.64
C GLY A 38 15.66 -0.87 19.96
N ASP A 39 16.05 -1.64 18.95
CA ASP A 39 17.26 -1.38 18.15
C ASP A 39 17.18 -0.02 17.44
N PHE A 40 16.02 0.32 16.86
CA PHE A 40 15.79 1.59 16.19
C PHE A 40 15.83 2.76 17.18
N ALA A 41 15.16 2.64 18.34
CA ALA A 41 15.14 3.68 19.36
C ALA A 41 16.55 3.94 19.92
N ALA A 42 17.35 2.90 20.13
CA ALA A 42 18.74 3.04 20.54
C ALA A 42 19.59 3.79 19.48
N SER A 43 19.39 3.47 18.20
CA SER A 43 20.04 4.13 17.06
C SER A 43 19.66 5.62 16.98
N VAL A 44 18.37 5.95 17.14
CA VAL A 44 17.89 7.34 17.17
C VAL A 44 18.45 8.09 18.39
N LYS A 45 18.48 7.45 19.57
CA LYS A 45 19.03 8.04 20.80
C LYS A 45 20.53 8.34 20.69
N ALA A 46 21.27 7.51 19.95
CA ALA A 46 22.67 7.74 19.64
C ALA A 46 22.91 8.86 18.61
N GLY A 47 21.85 9.45 18.05
CA GLY A 47 21.94 10.51 17.04
C GLY A 47 22.31 10.01 15.64
N GLU A 48 22.20 8.71 15.38
CA GLU A 48 22.53 8.11 14.09
C GLU A 48 21.39 8.35 13.08
N GLU A 49 21.72 8.59 11.80
CA GLU A 49 20.70 8.65 10.76
C GLU A 49 20.05 7.28 10.61
N SER A 50 18.77 7.18 10.96
CA SER A 50 18.06 5.91 11.11
C SER A 50 16.67 5.99 10.47
N VAL A 51 16.32 4.98 9.70
CA VAL A 51 15.01 4.86 9.02
C VAL A 51 14.39 3.49 9.29
N ALA A 52 13.13 3.45 9.71
CA ALA A 52 12.37 2.21 9.84
C ALA A 52 11.47 2.00 8.61
N GLN A 53 11.42 0.78 8.06
CA GLN A 53 10.65 0.49 6.84
C GLN A 53 9.87 -0.82 6.94
N VAL A 54 8.61 -0.82 6.50
CA VAL A 54 7.78 -2.03 6.45
C VAL A 54 6.88 -2.06 5.23
N SER A 55 6.60 -3.27 4.74
CA SER A 55 5.63 -3.46 3.67
C SER A 55 4.20 -3.51 4.23
N GLY A 56 3.34 -2.59 3.80
CA GLY A 56 1.91 -2.59 4.12
C GLY A 56 1.50 -1.49 5.11
N VAL A 57 0.35 -0.85 4.85
CA VAL A 57 -0.16 0.26 5.69
C VAL A 57 -0.57 -0.20 7.09
N ARG A 58 -1.09 -1.43 7.23
CA ARG A 58 -1.47 -1.98 8.53
C ARG A 58 -0.25 -2.22 9.41
N GLU A 59 0.78 -2.81 8.84
CA GLU A 59 2.06 -3.08 9.49
C GLU A 59 2.76 -1.77 9.85
N GLN A 60 2.67 -0.73 9.01
CA GLN A 60 3.20 0.60 9.28
C GLN A 60 2.58 1.21 10.54
N VAL A 61 1.26 1.12 10.71
CA VAL A 61 0.57 1.61 11.92
C VAL A 61 1.03 0.84 13.17
N ILE A 62 1.07 -0.49 13.11
CA ILE A 62 1.47 -1.32 14.25
C ILE A 62 2.93 -1.05 14.65
N LEU A 63 3.84 -0.96 13.67
CA LEU A 63 5.24 -0.67 13.96
C LEU A 63 5.43 0.77 14.46
N THR A 64 4.70 1.74 13.92
CA THR A 64 4.74 3.12 14.40
C THR A 64 4.36 3.18 15.88
N GLN A 65 3.33 2.45 16.29
CA GLN A 65 2.94 2.36 17.71
C GLN A 65 4.05 1.75 18.56
N ALA A 66 4.61 0.61 18.16
CA ALA A 66 5.70 -0.04 18.89
C ALA A 66 6.94 0.87 19.03
N ILE A 67 7.35 1.55 17.95
CA ILE A 67 8.46 2.50 17.96
C ILE A 67 8.17 3.69 18.88
N ARG A 68 6.97 4.29 18.81
CA ARG A 68 6.61 5.42 19.69
C ARG A 68 6.63 5.01 21.16
N SER A 69 6.08 3.84 21.50
CA SER A 69 6.13 3.31 22.88
C SER A 69 7.56 3.11 23.38
N GLU A 70 8.44 2.57 22.55
CA GLU A 70 9.84 2.35 22.91
C GLU A 70 10.63 3.66 23.02
N LEU A 71 10.43 4.61 22.10
CA LEU A 71 11.06 5.92 22.15
C LEU A 71 10.67 6.71 23.41
N LYS A 72 9.43 6.56 23.89
CA LYS A 72 9.00 7.13 25.18
C LYS A 72 9.73 6.47 26.35
N THR A 73 9.80 5.15 26.35
CA THR A 73 10.50 4.37 27.38
C THR A 73 11.98 4.77 27.48
N GLN A 74 12.62 5.05 26.34
CA GLN A 74 14.02 5.48 26.30
C GLN A 74 14.24 7.00 26.50
N GLY A 75 13.16 7.78 26.63
CA GLY A 75 13.19 9.22 26.86
C GLY A 75 13.53 10.09 25.64
N VAL A 76 13.43 9.53 24.43
CA VAL A 76 13.65 10.26 23.16
C VAL A 76 12.38 10.97 22.69
N LEU A 77 11.22 10.35 22.92
CA LEU A 77 9.90 10.92 22.64
C LEU A 77 9.24 11.37 23.94
N GLY A 78 8.57 12.52 23.92
CA GLY A 78 7.81 13.04 25.05
C GLY A 78 6.71 12.09 25.50
N HIS A 79 6.44 12.06 26.81
CA HIS A 79 5.35 11.27 27.36
C HIS A 79 3.96 11.85 27.01
N PRO A 80 3.74 13.17 27.17
CA PRO A 80 2.48 13.81 26.78
C PRO A 80 2.21 13.66 25.28
N GLU A 81 0.95 13.46 24.92
CA GLU A 81 0.51 13.45 23.54
C GLU A 81 -0.62 14.45 23.35
N VAL A 82 -0.56 15.19 22.26
CA VAL A 82 -1.64 16.03 21.78
C VAL A 82 -2.18 15.40 20.50
N THR A 83 -3.49 15.25 20.41
CA THR A 83 -4.12 14.66 19.21
C THR A 83 -4.50 15.76 18.23
N MET A 84 -4.00 15.69 17.01
CA MET A 84 -4.38 16.61 15.94
C MET A 84 -4.98 15.88 14.73
N THR A 85 -5.70 16.61 13.89
CA THR A 85 -6.15 16.13 12.59
C THR A 85 -5.14 16.52 11.52
N ALA A 86 -4.61 15.53 10.80
CA ALA A 86 -3.73 15.73 9.66
C ALA A 86 -4.36 15.17 8.36
N LEU A 87 -3.89 15.63 7.21
CA LEU A 87 -4.39 15.25 5.90
C LEU A 87 -3.39 14.35 5.16
N SER A 88 -3.82 13.12 4.88
CA SER A 88 -3.07 12.18 4.05
C SER A 88 -3.62 12.21 2.61
N PRO A 89 -2.78 12.44 1.59
CA PRO A 89 -3.23 12.49 0.20
C PRO A 89 -3.70 11.13 -0.29
N VAL A 90 -4.77 11.12 -1.10
CA VAL A 90 -5.25 9.93 -1.81
C VAL A 90 -4.83 10.03 -3.26
N TRP A 91 -4.12 9.01 -3.75
CA TRP A 91 -3.65 9.00 -5.14
C TRP A 91 -4.82 8.86 -6.12
N LEU A 92 -4.97 9.85 -7.00
CA LEU A 92 -5.94 9.85 -8.10
C LEU A 92 -5.20 9.95 -9.43
N ASP A 93 -5.43 9.00 -10.32
CA ASP A 93 -4.95 9.04 -11.70
C ASP A 93 -6.07 9.44 -12.66
N SER A 94 -5.77 9.56 -13.96
CA SER A 94 -6.74 9.98 -14.97
C SER A 94 -7.92 9.00 -15.15
N ARG A 95 -7.78 7.73 -14.75
CA ARG A 95 -8.81 6.70 -14.87
C ARG A 95 -9.62 6.57 -13.59
N SER A 96 -8.98 6.70 -12.43
CA SER A 96 -9.62 6.56 -11.12
C SER A 96 -10.33 7.83 -10.65
N ARG A 97 -9.97 9.02 -11.15
CA ARG A 97 -10.58 10.30 -10.76
C ARG A 97 -12.10 10.34 -10.96
N TYR A 98 -12.62 9.68 -11.98
CA TYR A 98 -14.05 9.69 -12.30
C TYR A 98 -14.83 8.54 -11.62
N LEU A 99 -14.15 7.69 -10.85
CA LEU A 99 -14.76 6.58 -10.13
C LEU A 99 -15.37 7.06 -8.82
N ARG A 100 -16.68 6.86 -8.67
CA ARG A 100 -17.42 7.19 -7.44
C ARG A 100 -16.81 6.51 -6.21
N ASP A 101 -16.32 5.28 -6.38
CA ASP A 101 -15.85 4.46 -5.28
C ASP A 101 -14.51 4.94 -4.68
N MET A 102 -13.87 5.98 -5.25
CA MET A 102 -12.73 6.66 -4.63
C MET A 102 -13.14 7.69 -3.57
N TYR A 103 -14.37 8.18 -3.63
CA TYR A 103 -14.87 9.25 -2.76
C TYR A 103 -15.68 8.67 -1.61
N ARG A 104 -15.46 9.18 -0.39
CA ARG A 104 -16.20 8.79 0.81
C ARG A 104 -16.68 10.03 1.56
N PRO A 105 -17.88 9.99 2.17
CA PRO A 105 -18.27 11.01 3.14
C PRO A 105 -17.19 11.20 4.22
N GLY A 106 -16.90 12.44 4.56
CA GLY A 106 -15.85 12.84 5.50
C GLY A 106 -14.46 13.06 4.88
N MET A 107 -14.22 12.68 3.62
CA MET A 107 -12.96 13.03 2.93
C MET A 107 -12.88 14.54 2.66
N VAL A 108 -11.66 15.04 2.48
CA VAL A 108 -11.39 16.45 2.19
C VAL A 108 -10.95 16.59 0.75
N MET A 109 -11.49 17.58 0.05
CA MET A 109 -11.06 17.94 -1.30
C MET A 109 -10.52 19.35 -1.32
N GLU A 110 -9.48 19.58 -2.11
CA GLU A 110 -8.98 20.92 -2.38
C GLU A 110 -8.97 21.17 -3.89
N GLN A 111 -9.52 22.30 -4.31
CA GLN A 111 -9.40 22.78 -5.67
C GLN A 111 -8.30 23.83 -5.75
N TRP A 112 -7.33 23.65 -6.63
CA TRP A 112 -6.37 24.71 -6.94
C TRP A 112 -7.05 25.83 -7.73
N ASN A 113 -7.10 27.02 -7.15
CA ASN A 113 -7.62 28.23 -7.78
C ASN A 113 -6.47 29.02 -8.41
N PRO A 114 -6.40 29.12 -9.76
CA PRO A 114 -5.31 29.81 -10.44
C PRO A 114 -5.33 31.33 -10.27
N GLU A 115 -6.50 31.93 -10.00
CA GLU A 115 -6.65 33.39 -9.88
C GLU A 115 -6.05 33.89 -8.57
N THR A 116 -6.38 33.22 -7.46
CA THR A 116 -5.88 33.57 -6.11
C THR A 116 -4.61 32.80 -5.75
N ARG A 117 -4.19 31.82 -6.56
CA ARG A 117 -3.08 30.89 -6.30
C ARG A 117 -3.20 30.20 -4.94
N SER A 118 -4.42 29.83 -4.59
CA SER A 118 -4.78 29.23 -3.31
C SER A 118 -5.56 27.94 -3.51
N HIS A 119 -5.78 27.21 -2.41
CA HIS A 119 -6.55 25.99 -2.40
C HIS A 119 -7.88 26.23 -1.69
N ASP A 120 -8.97 26.12 -2.44
CA ASP A 120 -10.32 26.15 -1.87
C ASP A 120 -10.62 24.77 -1.28
N ARG A 121 -10.77 24.70 0.04
CA ARG A 121 -10.88 23.44 0.79
C ARG A 121 -12.33 23.13 1.15
N TYR A 122 -12.74 21.91 0.82
CA TYR A 122 -14.09 21.40 1.06
C TYR A 122 -14.05 20.03 1.75
N VAL A 123 -15.12 19.69 2.47
CA VAL A 123 -15.38 18.36 3.01
C VAL A 123 -16.49 17.70 2.20
N ILE A 124 -16.35 16.42 1.87
CA ILE A 124 -17.40 15.64 1.23
C ILE A 124 -18.44 15.28 2.29
N ASP A 125 -19.60 15.92 2.26
CA ASP A 125 -20.70 15.58 3.16
C ASP A 125 -21.48 14.35 2.67
N ARG A 126 -21.70 14.25 1.35
CA ARG A 126 -22.48 13.17 0.76
C ARG A 126 -21.97 12.76 -0.61
N VAL A 127 -22.04 11.45 -0.89
CA VAL A 127 -21.80 10.87 -2.22
C VAL A 127 -23.14 10.36 -2.77
N THR A 128 -23.68 11.02 -3.79
CA THR A 128 -24.99 10.67 -4.36
C THR A 128 -24.81 9.75 -5.55
N ALA A 129 -25.11 8.47 -5.36
CA ALA A 129 -24.92 7.45 -6.40
C ALA A 129 -25.79 7.67 -7.64
N GLN A 130 -27.07 8.01 -7.47
CA GLN A 130 -28.04 8.14 -8.56
C GLN A 130 -27.67 9.25 -9.55
N SER A 131 -27.14 10.37 -9.05
CA SER A 131 -26.74 11.51 -9.88
C SER A 131 -25.24 11.59 -10.13
N HIS A 132 -24.47 10.58 -9.70
CA HIS A 132 -23.00 10.53 -9.80
C HIS A 132 -22.33 11.85 -9.39
N SER A 133 -22.73 12.38 -8.24
CA SER A 133 -22.36 13.72 -7.76
C SER A 133 -21.93 13.71 -6.29
N LEU A 134 -21.09 14.69 -5.92
CA LEU A 134 -20.61 14.94 -4.57
C LEU A 134 -21.28 16.20 -4.02
N THR A 135 -21.72 16.14 -2.77
CA THR A 135 -22.10 17.33 -2.00
C THR A 135 -20.89 17.74 -1.18
N LEU A 136 -20.34 18.91 -1.49
CA LEU A 136 -19.17 19.49 -0.85
C LEU A 136 -19.62 20.60 0.10
N ARG A 137 -18.98 20.68 1.26
CA ARG A 137 -19.19 21.73 2.26
C ARG A 137 -17.90 22.49 2.51
N ASP A 138 -17.95 23.81 2.45
CA ASP A 138 -16.81 24.66 2.77
C ASP A 138 -16.68 24.94 4.28
N ALA A 139 -15.74 25.82 4.65
CA ALA A 139 -15.51 26.19 6.04
C ALA A 139 -16.63 27.06 6.64
N GLN A 140 -17.41 27.75 5.80
CA GLN A 140 -18.55 28.58 6.18
C GLN A 140 -19.83 27.74 6.38
N GLY A 141 -19.81 26.48 5.93
CA GLY A 141 -20.94 25.57 6.00
C GLY A 141 -21.82 25.62 4.75
N GLU A 142 -21.45 26.39 3.74
CA GLU A 142 -22.16 26.44 2.47
C GLU A 142 -21.94 25.13 1.72
N THR A 143 -23.04 24.59 1.19
CA THR A 143 -23.02 23.33 0.46
C THR A 143 -23.17 23.56 -1.03
N GLN A 144 -22.31 22.94 -1.81
CA GLN A 144 -22.41 22.92 -3.27
C GLN A 144 -22.42 21.49 -3.81
N VAL A 145 -23.13 21.28 -4.91
CA VAL A 145 -23.16 19.97 -5.59
C VAL A 145 -22.22 20.02 -6.79
N VAL A 146 -21.23 19.13 -6.80
CA VAL A 146 -20.26 18.98 -7.88
C VAL A 146 -20.46 17.63 -8.55
N ARG A 147 -20.60 17.61 -9.87
CA ARG A 147 -20.67 16.34 -10.62
C ARG A 147 -19.29 15.71 -10.67
N ILE A 148 -19.19 14.41 -10.44
CA ILE A 148 -17.88 13.71 -10.50
C ILE A 148 -17.26 13.84 -11.90
N SER A 149 -18.10 13.88 -12.94
CA SER A 149 -17.67 14.06 -14.33
C SER A 149 -17.04 15.42 -14.63
N SER A 150 -17.29 16.46 -13.81
CA SER A 150 -16.70 17.80 -14.02
C SER A 150 -15.38 17.98 -13.28
N LEU A 151 -14.89 16.97 -12.57
CA LEU A 151 -13.59 17.02 -11.89
C LEU A 151 -12.45 16.96 -12.91
N ASP A 152 -11.39 17.72 -12.65
CA ASP A 152 -10.17 17.76 -13.45
C ASP A 152 -8.93 17.61 -12.56
N SER A 153 -7.75 17.85 -13.12
CA SER A 153 -6.46 17.72 -12.42
C SER A 153 -6.20 18.82 -11.37
N SER A 154 -7.01 19.88 -11.31
CA SER A 154 -6.89 20.92 -10.28
C SER A 154 -7.35 20.43 -8.90
N TRP A 155 -8.10 19.34 -8.86
CA TRP A 155 -8.63 18.75 -7.63
C TRP A 155 -7.66 17.75 -7.01
N SER A 156 -7.50 17.90 -5.70
CA SER A 156 -6.80 16.98 -4.80
C SER A 156 -7.77 16.35 -3.82
N LEU A 157 -7.52 15.11 -3.42
CA LEU A 157 -8.32 14.35 -2.46
C LEU A 157 -7.45 13.95 -1.27
N PHE A 158 -7.98 14.11 -0.07
CA PHE A 158 -7.31 13.81 1.18
C PHE A 158 -8.21 13.03 2.12
N ARG A 159 -7.57 12.19 2.94
CA ARG A 159 -8.20 11.54 4.08
C ARG A 159 -7.77 12.27 5.36
N PRO A 160 -8.72 12.80 6.15
CA PRO A 160 -8.40 13.31 7.46
C PRO A 160 -8.13 12.14 8.42
N GLU A 161 -7.02 12.19 9.14
CA GLU A 161 -6.62 11.19 10.12
C GLU A 161 -6.31 11.85 11.46
N LYS A 162 -6.70 11.18 12.54
CA LYS A 162 -6.31 11.59 13.90
C LYS A 162 -4.91 11.06 14.16
N MET A 163 -4.02 11.97 14.49
CA MET A 163 -2.61 11.70 14.69
C MET A 163 -2.18 12.18 16.08
N PRO A 164 -1.70 11.27 16.95
CA PRO A 164 -1.06 11.67 18.20
C PRO A 164 0.32 12.26 17.89
N VAL A 165 0.63 13.40 18.50
CA VAL A 165 1.91 14.09 18.37
C VAL A 165 2.49 14.35 19.75
N ALA A 166 3.78 14.09 19.90
CA ALA A 166 4.53 14.31 21.13
C ALA A 166 5.78 15.19 20.88
N ASP A 167 6.42 15.63 21.95
CA ASP A 167 7.72 16.28 21.85
C ASP A 167 8.75 15.31 21.26
N GLY A 168 9.57 15.76 20.31
CA GLY A 168 10.50 14.92 19.57
C GLY A 168 9.88 14.13 18.41
N GLU A 169 8.59 14.29 18.13
CA GLU A 169 7.91 13.58 17.03
C GLU A 169 8.57 13.89 15.68
N ARG A 170 8.78 12.85 14.87
CA ARG A 170 9.25 12.98 13.49
C ARG A 170 8.05 12.97 12.56
N LEU A 171 7.89 14.02 11.77
CA LEU A 171 6.78 14.20 10.84
C LEU A 171 7.30 14.21 9.39
N ARG A 172 6.49 13.68 8.47
CA ARG A 172 6.72 13.83 7.04
C ARG A 172 5.73 14.82 6.46
N VAL A 173 6.23 15.70 5.62
CA VAL A 173 5.44 16.64 4.83
C VAL A 173 4.90 15.93 3.58
N THR A 174 3.57 15.96 3.40
CA THR A 174 2.90 15.35 2.23
C THR A 174 2.46 16.39 1.19
N GLY A 175 2.56 17.68 1.53
CA GLY A 175 2.27 18.78 0.63
C GLY A 175 2.68 20.12 1.22
N LYS A 176 2.47 21.22 0.49
CA LYS A 176 2.85 22.56 0.93
C LYS A 176 2.15 22.93 2.24
N ILE A 177 2.92 23.41 3.22
CA ILE A 177 2.41 23.89 4.51
C ILE A 177 2.39 25.43 4.50
N PRO A 178 1.26 26.08 4.83
CA PRO A 178 1.20 27.54 4.92
C PRO A 178 2.27 28.10 5.86
N GLY A 179 2.98 29.15 5.43
CA GLY A 179 4.00 29.82 6.23
C GLY A 179 5.38 29.12 6.27
N LEU A 180 5.52 27.93 5.69
CA LEU A 180 6.79 27.21 5.63
C LEU A 180 7.29 27.01 4.19
N ARG A 181 8.61 27.03 4.02
CA ARG A 181 9.29 26.69 2.76
C ARG A 181 9.63 25.20 2.75
N VAL A 182 8.60 24.36 2.84
CA VAL A 182 8.69 22.89 2.80
C VAL A 182 7.85 22.32 1.66
N SER A 183 8.25 21.16 1.16
CA SER A 183 7.63 20.42 0.07
C SER A 183 7.38 18.96 0.44
N GLY A 184 6.58 18.27 -0.38
CA GLY A 184 6.32 16.85 -0.18
C GLY A 184 7.61 16.03 -0.13
N GLY A 185 7.75 15.21 0.90
CA GLY A 185 8.95 14.41 1.18
C GLY A 185 9.86 14.98 2.27
N ASP A 186 9.72 16.26 2.62
CA ASP A 186 10.52 16.87 3.68
C ASP A 186 10.20 16.27 5.06
N ARG A 187 11.21 16.28 5.94
CA ARG A 187 11.11 15.81 7.33
C ARG A 187 11.09 17.00 8.28
N LEU A 188 10.19 16.98 9.25
CA LEU A 188 10.09 17.96 10.33
C LEU A 188 10.29 17.26 11.68
N GLN A 189 10.91 17.96 12.63
CA GLN A 189 11.04 17.49 14.00
C GLN A 189 10.28 18.40 14.94
N VAL A 190 9.40 17.84 15.76
CA VAL A 190 8.66 18.59 16.78
C VAL A 190 9.58 18.85 17.97
N ALA A 191 9.82 20.11 18.30
CA ALA A 191 10.58 20.49 19.48
C ALA A 191 9.71 20.47 20.73
N SER A 192 8.50 21.03 20.62
CA SER A 192 7.50 21.04 21.68
C SER A 192 6.09 21.08 21.09
N VAL A 193 5.13 20.44 21.74
CA VAL A 193 3.71 20.47 21.35
C VAL A 193 2.82 20.78 22.54
N SER A 194 1.84 21.68 22.34
CA SER A 194 0.73 21.95 23.25
C SER A 194 -0.59 21.86 22.50
N GLU A 195 -1.72 21.98 23.21
CA GLU A 195 -3.06 22.04 22.60
C GLU A 195 -3.24 23.26 21.68
N ASP A 196 -2.46 24.33 21.90
CA ASP A 196 -2.57 25.57 21.13
C ASP A 196 -1.65 25.58 19.89
N ALA A 197 -0.41 25.12 20.04
CA ALA A 197 0.61 25.25 19.02
C ALA A 197 1.68 24.15 19.07
N MET A 198 2.23 23.84 17.90
CA MET A 198 3.33 22.92 17.71
C MET A 198 4.55 23.68 17.20
N THR A 199 5.66 23.58 17.91
CA THR A 199 6.94 24.15 17.50
C THR A 199 7.73 23.11 16.72
N VAL A 200 8.06 23.41 15.46
CA VAL A 200 8.80 22.50 14.58
C VAL A 200 10.15 23.09 14.18
N VAL A 201 11.15 22.21 14.15
CA VAL A 201 12.48 22.47 13.57
C VAL A 201 12.44 22.06 12.11
N VAL A 202 12.72 23.02 11.23
CA VAL A 202 12.82 22.78 9.79
C VAL A 202 14.30 22.70 9.40
N PRO A 203 14.75 21.64 8.70
CA PRO A 203 16.13 21.57 8.23
C PRO A 203 16.52 22.82 7.43
N GLY A 204 17.65 23.44 7.80
CA GLY A 204 18.15 24.66 7.15
C GLY A 204 17.50 25.97 7.62
N ARG A 205 16.64 25.95 8.65
CA ARG A 205 16.08 27.14 9.30
C ARG A 205 16.65 27.25 10.73
N ALA A 206 17.17 28.43 11.08
CA ALA A 206 17.76 28.66 12.40
C ALA A 206 16.70 28.74 13.52
N GLU A 207 15.65 29.53 13.30
CA GLU A 207 14.57 29.70 14.28
C GLU A 207 13.47 28.66 14.09
N PRO A 208 13.00 27.99 15.17
CA PRO A 208 11.84 27.12 15.11
C PRO A 208 10.61 27.84 14.56
N ALA A 209 9.70 27.08 13.94
CA ALA A 209 8.45 27.62 13.43
C ALA A 209 7.26 27.16 14.28
N SER A 210 6.30 28.05 14.51
CA SER A 210 5.05 27.71 15.17
C SER A 210 3.99 27.32 14.13
N LEU A 211 3.35 26.18 14.33
CA LEU A 211 2.25 25.67 13.53
C LEU A 211 1.01 25.45 14.42
N PRO A 212 -0.21 25.70 13.90
CA PRO A 212 -1.42 25.47 14.67
C PRO A 212 -1.67 23.97 14.86
N VAL A 213 -2.13 23.61 16.06
CA VAL A 213 -2.67 22.27 16.34
C VAL A 213 -4.17 22.34 16.15
N ALA A 214 -4.68 21.61 15.16
CA ALA A 214 -6.07 21.69 14.76
C ALA A 214 -6.77 20.34 14.83
N ASP A 215 -8.03 20.35 15.27
CA ASP A 215 -8.92 19.20 15.25
C ASP A 215 -9.83 19.17 14.01
N SER A 216 -9.98 20.31 13.34
CA SER A 216 -10.83 20.49 12.16
C SER A 216 -10.11 20.14 10.85
N PRO A 217 -10.79 19.47 9.89
CA PRO A 217 -10.21 19.20 8.56
C PRO A 217 -9.90 20.48 7.78
N PHE A 218 -10.55 21.61 8.08
CA PHE A 218 -10.34 22.87 7.36
C PHE A 218 -9.01 23.55 7.70
N THR A 219 -8.50 23.33 8.91
CA THR A 219 -7.22 23.86 9.39
C THR A 219 -6.14 22.77 9.51
N ALA A 220 -6.49 21.52 9.21
CA ALA A 220 -5.58 20.37 9.24
C ALA A 220 -4.36 20.55 8.32
N LEU A 221 -3.21 20.09 8.82
CA LEU A 221 -1.92 20.16 8.14
C LEU A 221 -1.71 18.92 7.25
N LYS A 222 -0.96 19.09 6.15
CA LYS A 222 -0.58 18.01 5.21
C LYS A 222 0.65 17.28 5.72
N LEU A 223 0.45 16.51 6.79
CA LEU A 223 1.50 15.82 7.55
C LEU A 223 1.11 14.35 7.78
N GLU A 224 2.11 13.51 7.96
CA GLU A 224 1.95 12.13 8.42
C GLU A 224 3.11 11.73 9.34
N SER A 225 3.02 10.55 9.95
CA SER A 225 4.12 9.99 10.75
C SER A 225 5.39 9.82 9.90
N GLY A 226 6.50 10.34 10.39
CA GLY A 226 7.81 10.25 9.75
C GLY A 226 8.69 9.11 10.29
N TRP A 227 8.21 8.29 11.23
CA TRP A 227 9.01 7.22 11.84
C TRP A 227 9.19 6.00 10.95
N VAL A 228 8.10 5.56 10.32
CA VAL A 228 8.06 4.33 9.51
C VAL A 228 7.66 4.66 8.09
N GLU A 229 8.36 4.09 7.12
CA GLU A 229 8.14 4.34 5.70
C GLU A 229 7.93 3.04 4.91
N THR A 230 7.55 3.18 3.64
CA THR A 230 7.57 2.06 2.70
C THR A 230 9.02 1.72 2.30
N PRO A 231 9.33 0.45 1.99
CA PRO A 231 10.69 0.04 1.61
C PRO A 231 11.23 0.85 0.42
N GLY A 232 12.40 1.44 0.61
CA GLY A 232 13.06 2.25 -0.39
C GLY A 232 12.55 3.68 -0.54
N HIS A 233 11.63 4.14 0.31
CA HIS A 233 11.09 5.51 0.20
C HIS A 233 12.17 6.59 0.39
N SER A 234 12.98 6.48 1.44
CA SER A 234 14.14 7.36 1.68
C SER A 234 15.33 7.03 0.79
N VAL A 235 16.17 8.04 0.54
CA VAL A 235 17.49 7.90 -0.08
C VAL A 235 18.52 8.50 0.86
N SER A 236 19.49 7.70 1.29
CA SER A 236 20.62 8.17 2.10
C SER A 236 21.86 7.33 1.82
N ASP A 237 23.02 7.97 1.89
CA ASP A 237 24.31 7.34 1.68
C ASP A 237 24.86 6.65 2.95
N SER A 238 24.36 7.02 4.14
CA SER A 238 24.94 6.61 5.43
C SER A 238 23.93 6.05 6.44
N ALA A 239 22.63 6.19 6.20
CA ALA A 239 21.63 5.79 7.19
C ALA A 239 21.67 4.28 7.54
N LYS A 240 21.26 3.96 8.76
CA LYS A 240 20.90 2.60 9.18
C LYS A 240 19.43 2.34 8.88
N VAL A 241 19.15 1.24 8.19
CA VAL A 241 17.81 0.86 7.75
C VAL A 241 17.31 -0.30 8.60
N PHE A 242 16.20 -0.11 9.29
CA PHE A 242 15.54 -1.12 10.11
C PHE A 242 14.29 -1.59 9.40
N ALA A 243 14.35 -2.75 8.76
CA ALA A 243 13.28 -3.21 7.87
C ALA A 243 12.61 -4.49 8.36
N SER A 244 11.29 -4.56 8.29
CA SER A 244 10.56 -5.83 8.36
C SER A 244 9.70 -5.99 7.12
N VAL A 245 10.04 -6.97 6.28
CA VAL A 245 9.36 -7.23 5.02
C VAL A 245 8.57 -8.54 5.11
N THR A 246 7.36 -8.57 4.56
CA THR A 246 6.57 -9.80 4.50
C THR A 246 7.25 -10.85 3.61
N GLN A 247 6.98 -12.12 3.87
CA GLN A 247 7.56 -13.22 3.08
C GLN A 247 7.22 -13.17 1.59
N MET A 248 6.12 -12.51 1.20
CA MET A 248 5.73 -12.33 -0.21
C MET A 248 6.50 -11.20 -0.89
N ALA A 249 6.84 -10.15 -0.14
CA ALA A 249 7.59 -9.01 -0.65
C ALA A 249 9.12 -9.22 -0.53
N MET A 250 9.57 -10.38 -0.07
CA MET A 250 10.98 -10.68 0.17
C MET A 250 11.66 -11.15 -1.12
N ASP A 251 12.26 -10.22 -1.85
CA ASP A 251 12.89 -10.43 -3.17
C ASP A 251 14.10 -9.51 -3.39
N ASN A 252 14.78 -9.69 -4.53
CA ASN A 252 15.93 -8.83 -4.88
C ASN A 252 15.54 -7.35 -5.07
N ALA A 253 14.31 -7.06 -5.48
CA ALA A 253 13.88 -5.68 -5.73
C ALA A 253 13.73 -4.90 -4.41
N THR A 254 13.16 -5.53 -3.39
CA THR A 254 13.05 -4.97 -2.04
C THR A 254 14.42 -4.79 -1.39
N LEU A 255 15.34 -5.76 -1.51
CA LEU A 255 16.70 -5.58 -0.99
C LEU A 255 17.40 -4.35 -1.60
N ASN A 256 17.31 -4.18 -2.93
CA ASN A 256 17.84 -3.01 -3.61
C ASN A 256 17.15 -1.70 -3.17
N GLY A 257 15.84 -1.76 -2.91
CA GLY A 257 15.08 -0.66 -2.33
C GLY A 257 15.62 -0.27 -0.95
N LEU A 258 15.81 -1.23 -0.05
CA LEU A 258 16.36 -0.99 1.29
C LEU A 258 17.78 -0.43 1.22
N ALA A 259 18.64 -0.99 0.36
CA ALA A 259 20.01 -0.53 0.18
C ALA A 259 20.13 0.90 -0.39
N ARG A 260 19.08 1.39 -1.08
CA ARG A 260 18.97 2.80 -1.48
C ARG A 260 18.72 3.74 -0.29
N SER A 261 18.04 3.25 0.74
CA SER A 261 17.68 4.04 1.91
C SER A 261 18.80 4.16 2.94
N GLY A 262 19.88 3.39 2.83
CA GLY A 262 21.01 3.50 3.75
C GLY A 262 22.11 2.47 3.50
N ARG A 263 23.20 2.59 4.27
CA ARG A 263 24.41 1.77 4.11
C ARG A 263 24.34 0.44 4.87
N ASP A 264 23.78 0.46 6.08
CA ASP A 264 23.66 -0.72 6.95
C ASP A 264 22.18 -1.13 7.04
N VAL A 265 21.84 -2.27 6.43
CA VAL A 265 20.46 -2.78 6.38
C VAL A 265 20.30 -3.90 7.40
N ARG A 266 19.41 -3.70 8.37
CA ARG A 266 18.95 -4.72 9.33
C ARG A 266 17.58 -5.22 8.93
N LEU A 267 17.51 -6.47 8.46
CA LEU A 267 16.28 -7.09 8.01
C LEU A 267 15.74 -8.05 9.07
N TYR A 268 14.59 -7.72 9.63
CA TYR A 268 13.85 -8.52 10.59
C TYR A 268 12.88 -9.44 9.84
N SER A 269 13.09 -10.75 9.98
CA SER A 269 12.37 -11.78 9.23
C SER A 269 11.72 -12.79 10.19
N SER A 270 10.55 -13.33 9.80
CA SER A 270 9.96 -14.47 10.53
C SER A 270 10.56 -15.82 10.16
N LEU A 271 11.41 -15.85 9.13
CA LEU A 271 12.12 -17.04 8.68
C LEU A 271 13.52 -17.08 9.28
N ASP A 272 14.11 -18.27 9.33
CA ASP A 272 15.53 -18.42 9.61
C ASP A 272 16.39 -17.70 8.55
N GLU A 273 17.65 -17.45 8.89
CA GLU A 273 18.57 -16.70 8.05
C GLU A 273 18.77 -17.35 6.68
N THR A 274 18.91 -18.68 6.63
CA THR A 274 19.14 -19.42 5.37
C THR A 274 17.98 -19.29 4.41
N ARG A 275 16.75 -19.52 4.87
CA ARG A 275 15.53 -19.37 4.06
C ARG A 275 15.27 -17.93 3.67
N THR A 276 15.64 -16.97 4.53
CA THR A 276 15.54 -15.55 4.24
C THR A 276 16.50 -15.21 3.08
N ALA A 277 17.77 -15.58 3.17
CA ALA A 277 18.76 -15.38 2.11
C ALA A 277 18.32 -16.04 0.78
N GLU A 278 17.82 -17.28 0.82
CA GLU A 278 17.28 -17.95 -0.36
C GLU A 278 16.12 -17.20 -1.01
N LYS A 279 15.22 -16.62 -0.22
CA LYS A 279 14.09 -15.83 -0.75
C LYS A 279 14.55 -14.50 -1.33
N LEU A 280 15.44 -13.79 -0.64
CA LEU A 280 15.98 -12.51 -1.15
C LEU A 280 16.69 -12.71 -2.49
N ALA A 281 17.39 -13.83 -2.68
CA ALA A 281 18.08 -14.14 -3.93
C ALA A 281 17.12 -14.39 -5.11
N ARG A 282 15.82 -14.60 -4.87
CA ARG A 282 14.84 -14.84 -5.95
C ARG A 282 14.56 -13.57 -6.74
N HIS A 283 14.31 -13.75 -8.02
CA HIS A 283 13.78 -12.69 -8.86
C HIS A 283 12.31 -12.42 -8.49
N PRO A 284 11.86 -11.16 -8.60
CA PRO A 284 10.46 -10.83 -8.36
C PRO A 284 9.57 -11.63 -9.30
N SER A 285 8.40 -12.06 -8.82
CA SER A 285 7.43 -12.85 -9.60
C SER A 285 6.71 -12.06 -10.70
N PHE A 286 7.22 -10.89 -11.09
CA PHE A 286 6.64 -10.06 -12.15
C PHE A 286 7.19 -10.51 -13.51
N THR A 287 6.48 -11.42 -14.17
CA THR A 287 6.74 -11.79 -15.58
C THR A 287 5.89 -10.97 -16.53
N VAL A 288 6.25 -10.98 -17.82
CA VAL A 288 5.44 -10.32 -18.85
C VAL A 288 4.13 -11.09 -19.07
N VAL A 289 3.02 -10.36 -19.27
CA VAL A 289 1.69 -10.97 -19.47
C VAL A 289 1.68 -11.96 -20.65
N SER A 290 2.44 -11.68 -21.70
CA SER A 290 2.59 -12.57 -22.86
C SER A 290 3.19 -13.93 -22.50
N GLU A 291 4.16 -13.98 -21.59
CA GLU A 291 4.78 -15.22 -21.11
C GLU A 291 3.79 -16.02 -20.26
N GLN A 292 3.03 -15.34 -19.39
CA GLN A 292 1.99 -15.99 -18.57
C GLN A 292 0.91 -16.64 -19.42
N ILE A 293 0.44 -15.94 -20.48
CA ILE A 293 -0.58 -16.47 -21.39
C ILE A 293 -0.05 -17.69 -22.15
N LYS A 294 1.15 -17.59 -22.72
CA LYS A 294 1.83 -18.68 -23.43
C LYS A 294 2.02 -19.92 -22.55
N ALA A 295 2.61 -19.74 -21.37
CA ALA A 295 2.87 -20.81 -20.42
C ALA A 295 1.57 -21.49 -19.95
N ARG A 296 0.50 -20.72 -19.69
CA ARG A 296 -0.80 -21.26 -19.27
C ARG A 296 -1.51 -22.03 -20.39
N ALA A 297 -1.36 -21.60 -21.64
CA ALA A 297 -1.95 -22.29 -22.79
C ALA A 297 -1.09 -23.47 -23.29
N GLY A 298 0.17 -23.58 -22.87
CA GLY A 298 1.14 -24.53 -23.43
C GLY A 298 1.59 -24.19 -24.84
N GLU A 299 1.40 -22.93 -25.27
CA GLU A 299 1.59 -22.47 -26.65
C GLU A 299 2.71 -21.44 -26.76
N THR A 300 3.46 -21.46 -27.87
CA THR A 300 4.61 -20.56 -28.06
C THR A 300 4.24 -19.24 -28.75
N LEU A 301 3.21 -19.26 -29.59
CA LEU A 301 2.68 -18.09 -30.27
C LEU A 301 1.61 -17.41 -29.40
N LEU A 302 1.67 -16.09 -29.28
CA LEU A 302 0.77 -15.36 -28.38
C LEU A 302 -0.68 -15.39 -28.89
N GLU A 303 -0.90 -15.23 -30.18
CA GLU A 303 -2.25 -15.18 -30.77
C GLU A 303 -2.98 -16.53 -30.69
N THR A 304 -2.25 -17.64 -30.90
CA THR A 304 -2.81 -18.99 -30.74
C THR A 304 -3.13 -19.27 -29.28
N ALA A 305 -2.24 -18.91 -28.36
CA ALA A 305 -2.46 -19.05 -26.92
C ALA A 305 -3.71 -18.28 -26.46
N ILE A 306 -3.89 -17.04 -26.93
CA ILE A 306 -5.07 -16.23 -26.63
C ILE A 306 -6.34 -16.88 -27.19
N SER A 307 -6.30 -17.31 -28.44
CA SER A 307 -7.45 -17.96 -29.11
C SER A 307 -7.84 -19.25 -28.40
N LEU A 308 -6.87 -20.06 -28.00
CA LEU A 308 -7.07 -21.30 -27.26
C LEU A 308 -7.68 -21.03 -25.88
N GLN A 309 -7.18 -20.05 -25.13
CA GLN A 309 -7.78 -19.66 -23.84
C GLN A 309 -9.21 -19.14 -23.99
N LYS A 310 -9.50 -18.41 -25.07
CA LYS A 310 -10.85 -17.93 -25.37
C LYS A 310 -11.80 -19.07 -25.71
N ALA A 311 -11.35 -20.05 -26.48
CA ALA A 311 -12.15 -21.23 -26.84
C ALA A 311 -12.29 -22.24 -25.70
N GLY A 312 -11.33 -22.29 -24.77
CA GLY A 312 -11.31 -23.18 -23.61
C GLY A 312 -12.11 -22.70 -22.40
N LEU A 313 -13.00 -21.70 -22.58
CA LEU A 313 -13.92 -21.29 -21.52
C LEU A 313 -14.98 -22.36 -21.29
N HIS A 314 -15.17 -22.76 -20.03
CA HIS A 314 -16.24 -23.68 -19.67
C HIS A 314 -17.62 -23.07 -19.98
N THR A 315 -18.51 -23.88 -20.54
CA THR A 315 -19.95 -23.55 -20.56
C THR A 315 -20.50 -23.52 -19.12
N PRO A 316 -21.64 -22.86 -18.84
CA PRO A 316 -22.21 -22.84 -17.48
C PRO A 316 -22.44 -24.23 -16.88
N ALA A 317 -22.87 -25.21 -17.70
CA ALA A 317 -23.04 -26.60 -17.27
C ALA A 317 -21.70 -27.29 -16.98
N GLN A 318 -20.70 -27.11 -17.86
CA GLN A 318 -19.34 -27.63 -17.64
C GLN A 318 -18.71 -27.06 -16.37
N GLN A 319 -18.88 -25.76 -16.13
CA GLN A 319 -18.35 -25.09 -14.95
C GLN A 319 -19.00 -25.62 -13.68
N ALA A 320 -20.33 -25.83 -13.68
CA ALA A 320 -21.06 -26.39 -12.55
C ALA A 320 -20.57 -27.81 -12.20
N ILE A 321 -20.34 -28.66 -13.21
CA ILE A 321 -19.77 -30.00 -13.04
C ILE A 321 -18.33 -29.90 -12.50
N HIS A 322 -17.49 -29.05 -13.09
CA HIS A 322 -16.11 -28.85 -12.67
C HIS A 322 -15.99 -28.36 -11.22
N LEU A 323 -16.91 -27.51 -10.75
CA LEU A 323 -16.94 -27.03 -9.37
C LEU A 323 -17.46 -28.09 -8.38
N ALA A 324 -18.36 -28.98 -8.82
CA ALA A 324 -18.91 -30.05 -7.98
C ALA A 324 -17.91 -31.19 -7.74
N LEU A 325 -17.02 -31.48 -8.71
CA LEU A 325 -16.08 -32.60 -8.63
C LEU A 325 -15.18 -32.56 -7.38
N PRO A 326 -14.48 -31.47 -7.03
CA PRO A 326 -13.64 -31.42 -5.82
C PRO A 326 -14.43 -31.66 -4.53
N VAL A 327 -15.68 -31.22 -4.46
CA VAL A 327 -16.54 -31.41 -3.27
C VAL A 327 -16.86 -32.90 -3.09
N LEU A 328 -17.16 -33.61 -4.17
CA LEU A 328 -17.43 -35.04 -4.14
C LEU A 328 -16.17 -35.86 -3.90
N GLU A 329 -15.07 -35.51 -4.59
CA GLU A 329 -13.76 -36.15 -4.42
C GLU A 329 -13.23 -36.02 -2.98
N SER A 330 -13.56 -34.93 -2.28
CA SER A 330 -13.21 -34.76 -0.86
C SER A 330 -13.87 -35.79 0.06
N LYS A 331 -15.02 -36.37 -0.35
CA LYS A 331 -15.73 -37.41 0.39
C LYS A 331 -15.24 -38.79 0.00
N ASN A 332 -15.17 -39.08 -1.30
CA ASN A 332 -14.66 -40.33 -1.86
C ASN A 332 -14.29 -40.15 -3.34
N LEU A 333 -13.29 -40.90 -3.81
CA LEU A 333 -12.87 -40.92 -5.22
C LEU A 333 -13.93 -41.49 -6.17
N ALA A 334 -14.85 -42.31 -5.65
CA ALA A 334 -16.00 -42.81 -6.39
C ALA A 334 -17.26 -42.09 -5.91
N PHE A 335 -18.01 -41.52 -6.86
CA PHE A 335 -19.29 -40.85 -6.63
C PHE A 335 -20.31 -41.31 -7.66
N SER A 336 -21.60 -41.23 -7.31
CA SER A 336 -22.66 -41.63 -8.23
C SER A 336 -22.99 -40.51 -9.22
N MET A 337 -23.60 -40.89 -10.34
CA MET A 337 -24.16 -39.92 -11.31
C MET A 337 -25.19 -38.99 -10.65
N VAL A 338 -25.97 -39.52 -9.70
CA VAL A 338 -26.99 -38.76 -8.97
C VAL A 338 -26.32 -37.71 -8.09
N ASP A 339 -25.28 -38.09 -7.35
CA ASP A 339 -24.54 -37.15 -6.51
C ASP A 339 -23.88 -36.04 -7.33
N LEU A 340 -23.29 -36.37 -8.48
CA LEU A 340 -22.71 -35.37 -9.39
C LEU A 340 -23.75 -34.41 -9.94
N LEU A 341 -24.92 -34.90 -10.36
CA LEU A 341 -26.00 -34.05 -10.85
C LEU A 341 -26.56 -33.15 -9.76
N THR A 342 -26.78 -33.68 -8.56
CA THR A 342 -27.31 -32.92 -7.42
C THR A 342 -26.31 -31.86 -6.97
N GLU A 343 -25.04 -32.21 -6.81
CA GLU A 343 -24.00 -31.27 -6.39
C GLU A 343 -23.73 -30.23 -7.47
N ALA A 344 -23.62 -30.61 -8.75
CA ALA A 344 -23.46 -29.66 -9.86
C ALA A 344 -24.63 -28.69 -9.97
N LYS A 345 -25.87 -29.17 -9.72
CA LYS A 345 -27.04 -28.28 -9.72
C LYS A 345 -26.96 -27.17 -8.68
N SER A 346 -26.29 -27.40 -7.55
CA SER A 346 -26.11 -26.38 -6.50
C SER A 346 -25.20 -25.22 -6.93
N PHE A 347 -24.26 -25.46 -7.85
CA PHE A 347 -23.35 -24.45 -8.43
C PHE A 347 -23.83 -23.88 -9.77
N ALA A 348 -24.90 -24.44 -10.34
CA ALA A 348 -25.33 -24.12 -11.69
C ALA A 348 -26.03 -22.75 -11.75
N ALA A 349 -25.75 -21.98 -12.80
CA ALA A 349 -26.43 -20.72 -13.07
C ALA A 349 -27.93 -20.92 -13.32
N GLU A 350 -28.73 -19.88 -13.07
CA GLU A 350 -30.16 -19.87 -13.41
C GLU A 350 -30.38 -20.24 -14.87
N GLY A 351 -31.33 -21.14 -15.13
CA GLY A 351 -31.60 -21.68 -16.47
C GLY A 351 -30.86 -22.97 -16.83
N THR A 352 -29.82 -23.38 -16.09
CA THR A 352 -29.15 -24.66 -16.34
C THR A 352 -29.97 -25.81 -15.75
N SER A 353 -30.52 -26.68 -16.59
CA SER A 353 -31.39 -27.77 -16.17
C SER A 353 -30.62 -29.05 -15.85
N PHE A 354 -31.25 -30.01 -15.16
CA PHE A 354 -30.67 -31.35 -14.97
C PHE A 354 -30.43 -32.08 -16.29
N THR A 355 -31.22 -31.79 -17.33
CA THR A 355 -31.00 -32.37 -18.66
C THR A 355 -29.74 -31.82 -19.33
N ASP A 356 -29.42 -30.54 -19.14
CA ASP A 356 -28.19 -29.94 -19.68
C ASP A 356 -26.96 -30.50 -18.96
N LEU A 357 -27.01 -30.61 -17.63
CA LEU A 357 -25.94 -31.21 -16.83
C LEU A 357 -25.73 -32.69 -17.20
N GLY A 358 -26.81 -33.46 -17.33
CA GLY A 358 -26.73 -34.86 -17.75
C GLY A 358 -26.19 -35.02 -19.17
N GLY A 359 -26.58 -34.14 -20.09
CA GLY A 359 -26.05 -34.09 -21.46
C GLY A 359 -24.56 -33.82 -21.48
N GLU A 360 -24.09 -32.86 -20.69
CA GLU A 360 -22.68 -32.48 -20.59
C GLU A 360 -21.83 -33.58 -19.93
N ILE A 361 -22.31 -34.21 -18.85
CA ILE A 361 -21.60 -35.34 -18.24
C ILE A 361 -21.44 -36.48 -19.26
N ASN A 362 -22.50 -36.79 -20.01
CA ASN A 362 -22.43 -37.80 -21.07
C ASN A 362 -21.45 -37.40 -22.19
N ALA A 363 -21.37 -36.11 -22.53
CA ALA A 363 -20.39 -35.62 -23.49
C ALA A 363 -18.96 -35.82 -22.97
N GLN A 364 -18.68 -35.50 -21.70
CA GLN A 364 -17.37 -35.68 -21.06
C GLN A 364 -16.94 -37.15 -20.93
N ILE A 365 -17.91 -38.06 -20.74
CA ILE A 365 -17.65 -39.51 -20.77
C ILE A 365 -17.23 -39.95 -22.18
N LYS A 366 -17.80 -39.35 -23.23
CA LYS A 366 -17.51 -39.71 -24.63
C LYS A 366 -16.23 -39.08 -25.20
N THR A 367 -15.75 -37.98 -24.62
CA THR A 367 -14.51 -37.30 -25.02
C THR A 367 -13.27 -37.79 -24.29
N ARG A 368 -13.42 -38.71 -23.34
CA ARG A 368 -12.33 -39.60 -22.91
C ARG A 368 -12.14 -40.72 -23.93
#